data_AF-A0AAU6NDM1-F1
#
_entry.id   AF-A0AAU6NDM1-F1
#
_cell.length_a   1.000
_cell.length_b   1.000
_cell.length_c   1.000
_cell.angle_alpha   90.00
_cell.angle_beta   90.00
_cell.angle_gamma   90.00
#
_symmetry.space_group_name_H-M   'P 1'
#
loop_
_entity.id
_entity.type
_entity.pdbx_description
1 polymer ?
#
loop_
_entity_poly.entity_id
_entity_poly.type
_entity_poly.pdbx_seq_one_letter_code
_entity_poly.pdbx_strand_id
1 'polypeptide(L)'
;CSFFLFLRLLFPGSLGRVVMLVLFLTLMFLYTSYSANIVALLQSSSSHIKTLEDLLHSRIKFGVHDTVFNRYYFSTATEPVRKAIYEKKVAPPGTTPRFMTMDEGVIQMQKGLFAFHMETGVGYKFVGKYFNEGEKCGLREIQYLQVIDPWLAVRKDTPFREMFKIGTKRIQEHGLQYRENRLMYEKRPKCSGGGSNFVSVSMVDCYPALLILSYGAIVALFLLGLEILMHKREKILQKLSCLRHENYK
;
A
#
# COMPACT_ATOMS: atom_id res chain seq x y z
N CYS A 1 -14.43 4.47 -34.85
CA CYS A 1 -14.64 4.89 -36.25
C CYS A 1 -15.65 6.01 -36.43
N SER A 2 -16.82 6.02 -35.77
CA SER A 2 -17.83 7.06 -35.98
C SER A 2 -17.38 8.48 -35.64
N PHE A 3 -16.59 8.69 -34.56
CA PHE A 3 -16.13 10.04 -34.18
C PHE A 3 -15.14 10.66 -35.18
N PHE A 4 -14.21 9.86 -35.71
CA PHE A 4 -13.25 10.32 -36.73
C PHE A 4 -13.90 10.57 -38.09
N LEU A 5 -14.92 9.79 -38.45
CA LEU A 5 -15.72 10.04 -39.66
C LEU A 5 -16.53 11.34 -39.52
N PHE A 6 -17.11 11.58 -38.34
CA PHE A 6 -17.91 12.78 -38.04
C PHE A 6 -17.06 14.06 -38.07
N LEU A 7 -15.84 14.02 -37.52
CA LEU A 7 -14.93 15.17 -37.54
C LEU A 7 -14.40 15.49 -38.96
N ARG A 8 -14.26 14.48 -39.81
CA ARG A 8 -13.87 14.64 -41.22
C ARG A 8 -15.01 15.20 -42.09
N LEU A 9 -16.26 14.98 -41.67
CA LEU A 9 -17.48 15.51 -42.29
C LEU A 9 -17.75 16.98 -41.89
N LEU A 10 -17.30 17.43 -40.72
CA LEU A 10 -17.60 18.77 -40.20
C LEU A 10 -16.72 19.89 -40.78
N PHE A 11 -15.50 19.59 -41.25
CA PHE A 11 -14.56 20.60 -41.80
C PHE A 11 -13.83 20.12 -43.08
N PRO A 12 -14.37 20.40 -44.28
CA PRO A 12 -13.63 20.17 -45.53
C PRO A 12 -12.53 21.23 -45.69
N GLY A 13 -11.25 20.83 -45.73
CA GLY A 13 -10.14 21.74 -46.06
C GLY A 13 -8.88 21.59 -45.19
N SER A 14 -7.90 22.49 -45.36
CA SER A 14 -6.64 22.49 -44.59
C SER A 14 -6.86 22.80 -43.11
N LEU A 15 -7.90 23.58 -42.77
CA LEU A 15 -8.31 23.88 -41.39
C LEU A 15 -8.66 22.62 -40.59
N GLY A 16 -9.40 21.68 -41.19
CA GLY A 16 -9.72 20.39 -40.54
C GLY A 16 -8.48 19.54 -40.26
N ARG A 17 -7.44 19.65 -41.11
CA ARG A 17 -6.16 18.96 -40.89
C ARG A 17 -5.38 19.57 -39.73
N VAL A 18 -5.36 20.90 -39.63
CA VAL A 18 -4.71 21.61 -38.51
C VAL A 18 -5.43 21.30 -37.20
N VAL A 19 -6.76 21.33 -37.18
CA VAL A 19 -7.55 20.99 -35.98
C VAL A 19 -7.33 19.54 -35.54
N MET A 20 -7.31 18.59 -36.49
CA MET A 20 -6.99 17.19 -36.20
C MET A 20 -5.58 17.01 -35.64
N LEU A 21 -4.60 17.72 -36.20
CA LEU A 21 -3.21 17.66 -35.75
C LEU A 21 -3.10 18.20 -34.32
N VAL A 22 -3.70 19.36 -34.04
CA VAL A 22 -3.72 19.95 -32.70
C VAL A 22 -4.43 19.03 -31.71
N LEU A 23 -5.60 18.48 -32.06
CA LEU A 23 -6.34 17.54 -31.21
C LEU A 23 -5.53 16.27 -30.92
N PHE A 24 -4.84 15.72 -31.93
CA PHE A 24 -4.02 14.54 -31.75
C PHE A 24 -2.81 14.81 -30.85
N LEU A 25 -2.15 15.96 -31.03
CA LEU A 25 -1.05 16.38 -30.16
C LEU A 25 -1.51 16.57 -28.72
N THR A 26 -2.63 17.27 -28.48
CA THR A 26 -3.13 17.47 -27.11
C THR A 26 -3.51 16.14 -26.45
N LEU A 27 -4.14 15.22 -27.18
CA LEU A 27 -4.45 13.87 -26.67
C LEU A 27 -3.19 13.07 -26.36
N MET A 28 -2.14 13.15 -27.19
CA MET A 28 -0.85 12.51 -26.94
C MET A 28 -0.22 13.00 -25.64
N PHE A 29 -0.14 14.32 -25.42
CA PHE A 29 0.42 14.89 -24.20
C PHE A 29 -0.43 14.58 -22.95
N LEU A 30 -1.75 14.57 -23.07
CA LEU A 30 -2.63 14.21 -21.97
C LEU A 30 -2.46 12.72 -21.60
N TYR A 31 -2.38 11.84 -22.59
CA TYR A 31 -2.15 10.41 -22.36
C TYR A 31 -0.80 10.13 -21.68
N THR A 32 0.28 10.77 -22.14
CA THR A 32 1.62 10.57 -21.55
C THR A 32 1.71 11.11 -20.13
N SER A 33 1.16 12.29 -19.86
CA SER A 33 1.15 12.87 -18.51
C SER A 33 0.27 12.07 -17.54
N TYR A 34 -0.92 11.65 -17.97
CA TYR A 34 -1.84 10.87 -17.15
C TYR A 34 -1.30 9.47 -16.82
N SER A 35 -0.75 8.77 -17.81
CA SER A 35 -0.14 7.45 -17.60
C SER A 35 1.05 7.52 -16.64
N ALA A 36 1.92 8.52 -16.78
CA ALA A 36 3.03 8.74 -15.86
C ALA A 36 2.55 9.03 -14.42
N ASN A 37 1.51 9.86 -14.27
CA ASN A 37 0.99 10.22 -12.95
C ASN A 37 0.31 9.03 -12.25
N ILE A 38 -0.45 8.20 -12.96
CA ILE A 38 -1.01 6.96 -12.37
C ILE A 38 0.10 6.04 -11.88
N VAL A 39 1.14 5.83 -12.68
CA VAL A 39 2.27 4.97 -12.28
C VAL A 39 2.96 5.53 -11.05
N ALA A 40 3.18 6.85 -11.00
CA ALA A 40 3.74 7.51 -9.82
C ALA A 40 2.86 7.34 -8.58
N LEU A 41 1.54 7.46 -8.72
CA LEU A 41 0.59 7.26 -7.61
C LEU A 41 0.59 5.81 -7.11
N LEU A 42 0.56 4.83 -8.01
CA LEU A 42 0.57 3.41 -7.64
C LEU A 42 1.91 2.98 -7.03
N GLN A 43 3.02 3.56 -7.47
CA GLN A 43 4.35 3.30 -6.90
C GLN A 43 4.59 4.05 -5.59
N SER A 44 3.87 5.15 -5.35
CA SER A 44 4.00 5.91 -4.10
C SER A 44 3.42 5.13 -2.93
N SER A 45 4.27 4.79 -1.95
CA SER A 45 3.80 4.13 -0.73
C SER A 45 2.85 5.04 0.05
N SER A 46 1.67 4.55 0.42
CA SER A 46 0.71 5.33 1.20
C SER A 46 1.27 5.66 2.58
N SER A 47 1.14 6.92 3.01
CA SER A 47 1.73 7.41 4.25
C SER A 47 0.81 7.42 5.47
N HIS A 48 -0.27 6.65 5.38
CA HIS A 48 -1.42 6.79 6.26
C HIS A 48 -1.22 6.16 7.66
N ILE A 49 -0.38 5.13 7.81
CA ILE A 49 -0.19 4.47 9.10
C ILE A 49 1.06 5.06 9.75
N LYS A 50 0.85 5.90 10.76
CA LYS A 50 1.93 6.54 11.52
C LYS A 50 1.87 6.20 13.00
N THR A 51 0.67 6.03 13.55
CA THR A 51 0.51 5.77 14.98
C THR A 51 0.08 4.34 15.27
N LEU A 52 0.07 4.01 16.56
CA LEU A 52 -0.32 2.71 17.02
C LEU A 52 -1.84 2.47 16.85
N GLU A 53 -2.63 3.54 16.98
CA GLU A 53 -4.08 3.54 16.73
C GLU A 53 -4.39 3.26 15.26
N ASP A 54 -3.67 3.91 14.33
CA ASP A 54 -3.80 3.61 12.90
C ASP A 54 -3.50 2.13 12.62
N LEU A 55 -2.46 1.60 13.26
CA LEU A 55 -2.09 0.20 13.13
C LEU A 55 -3.19 -0.72 13.69
N LEU A 56 -3.85 -0.36 14.80
CA LEU A 56 -4.96 -1.12 15.36
C LEU A 56 -6.17 -1.20 14.42
N HIS A 57 -6.54 -0.09 13.78
CA HIS A 57 -7.70 -0.04 12.88
C HIS A 57 -7.41 -0.52 11.44
N SER A 58 -6.13 -0.66 11.07
CA SER A 58 -5.74 -1.16 9.75
C SER A 58 -6.02 -2.65 9.55
N ARG A 59 -6.07 -3.09 8.29
CA ARG A 59 -6.15 -4.53 7.91
C ARG A 59 -4.80 -5.27 8.02
N ILE A 60 -3.74 -4.59 8.44
CA ILE A 60 -2.40 -5.17 8.56
C ILE A 60 -2.37 -6.19 9.70
N LYS A 61 -1.88 -7.39 9.40
CA LYS A 61 -1.65 -8.43 10.41
C LYS A 61 -0.45 -8.04 11.26
N PHE A 62 -0.48 -8.36 12.55
CA PHE A 62 0.59 -8.02 13.47
C PHE A 62 1.19 -9.29 14.09
N GLY A 63 2.52 -9.38 14.14
CA GLY A 63 3.26 -10.44 14.78
C GLY A 63 4.34 -9.90 15.70
N VAL A 64 4.79 -10.73 16.63
CA VAL A 64 5.75 -10.33 17.67
C VAL A 64 6.90 -11.32 17.70
N HIS A 65 8.13 -10.81 17.80
CA HIS A 65 9.30 -11.66 17.99
C HIS A 65 9.20 -12.42 19.31
N ASP A 66 9.34 -13.73 19.26
CA ASP A 66 9.25 -14.62 20.41
C ASP A 66 10.43 -14.44 21.37
N THR A 67 10.25 -13.58 22.37
CA THR A 67 11.17 -13.42 23.49
C THR A 67 10.40 -13.36 24.80
N VAL A 68 11.04 -13.75 25.90
CA VAL A 68 10.45 -13.68 27.25
C VAL A 68 10.01 -12.25 27.57
N PHE A 69 10.81 -11.26 27.19
CA PHE A 69 10.49 -9.85 27.33
C PHE A 69 9.21 -9.49 26.59
N ASN A 70 9.12 -9.78 25.29
CA ASN A 70 7.93 -9.45 24.50
C ASN A 70 6.68 -10.17 25.02
N ARG A 71 6.78 -11.45 25.39
CA ARG A 71 5.64 -12.18 25.96
C ARG A 71 5.08 -11.49 27.20
N TYR A 72 5.96 -11.06 28.11
CA TYR A 72 5.57 -10.36 29.33
C TYR A 72 4.96 -8.98 29.07
N TYR A 73 5.58 -8.15 28.23
CA TYR A 73 5.11 -6.79 27.98
C TYR A 73 3.80 -6.75 27.19
N PHE A 74 3.60 -7.68 26.26
CA PHE A 74 2.36 -7.78 25.50
C PHE A 74 1.22 -8.36 26.35
N SER A 75 1.49 -9.32 27.24
CA SER A 75 0.46 -9.89 28.12
C SER A 75 0.04 -8.95 29.24
N THR A 76 0.93 -8.07 29.69
CA THR A 76 0.75 -7.20 30.87
C THR A 76 0.43 -5.75 30.47
N ALA A 77 0.20 -5.49 29.18
CA ALA A 77 -0.08 -4.15 28.69
C ALA A 77 -1.38 -3.58 29.32
N THR A 78 -1.26 -2.44 30.01
CA THR A 78 -2.38 -1.75 30.65
C THR A 78 -3.02 -0.69 29.75
N GLU A 79 -2.23 -0.10 28.85
CA GLU A 79 -2.70 0.94 27.94
C GLU A 79 -3.78 0.41 26.98
N PRO A 80 -4.90 1.11 26.80
CA PRO A 80 -6.05 0.59 26.05
C PRO A 80 -5.72 0.21 24.60
N VAL A 81 -4.89 0.99 23.92
CA VAL A 81 -4.52 0.74 22.51
C VAL A 81 -3.62 -0.50 22.40
N ARG A 82 -2.61 -0.62 23.26
CA ARG A 82 -1.70 -1.78 23.28
C ARG A 82 -2.40 -3.06 23.66
N LYS A 83 -3.27 -2.99 24.68
CA LYS A 83 -4.12 -4.10 25.09
C LYS A 83 -5.04 -4.55 23.95
N ALA A 84 -5.68 -3.60 23.26
CA ALA A 84 -6.52 -3.91 22.11
C ALA A 84 -5.73 -4.53 20.95
N ILE A 85 -4.47 -4.12 20.72
CA ILE A 85 -3.60 -4.76 19.73
C ILE A 85 -3.27 -6.19 20.11
N TYR A 86 -2.95 -6.43 21.38
CA TYR A 86 -2.68 -7.78 21.86
C TYR A 86 -3.90 -8.69 21.67
N GLU A 87 -5.07 -8.27 22.17
CA GLU A 87 -6.30 -9.07 22.13
C GLU A 87 -6.89 -9.22 20.71
N LYS A 88 -6.75 -8.22 19.82
CA LYS A 88 -7.35 -8.29 18.48
C LYS A 88 -6.41 -8.80 17.40
N LYS A 89 -5.10 -8.54 17.50
CA LYS A 89 -4.14 -8.82 16.41
C LYS A 89 -3.09 -9.87 16.74
N VAL A 90 -2.60 -9.90 17.97
CA VAL A 90 -1.53 -10.84 18.39
C VAL A 90 -2.12 -12.17 18.85
N ALA A 91 -3.07 -12.13 19.78
CA ALA A 91 -3.68 -13.28 20.44
C ALA A 91 -5.21 -13.17 20.45
N PRO A 92 -5.88 -13.25 19.28
CA PRO A 92 -7.33 -13.31 19.24
C PRO A 92 -7.87 -14.50 20.03
N PRO A 93 -8.99 -14.35 20.75
CA PRO A 93 -9.58 -15.44 21.52
C PRO A 93 -9.89 -16.62 20.58
N GLY A 94 -9.37 -17.80 20.92
CA GLY A 94 -9.54 -19.03 20.12
C GLY A 94 -8.47 -19.29 19.06
N THR A 95 -7.43 -18.46 18.95
CA THR A 95 -6.29 -18.69 18.04
C THR A 95 -4.96 -18.70 18.77
N THR A 96 -3.96 -19.40 18.20
CA THR A 96 -2.60 -19.41 18.74
C THR A 96 -1.98 -18.01 18.67
N PRO A 97 -1.38 -17.51 19.76
CA PRO A 97 -0.78 -16.20 19.76
C PRO A 97 0.38 -16.12 18.76
N ARG A 98 0.46 -15.03 18.01
CA ARG A 98 1.43 -14.82 16.91
C ARG A 98 2.81 -14.38 17.41
N PHE A 99 3.39 -15.20 18.27
CA PHE A 99 4.82 -15.14 18.58
C PHE A 99 5.56 -16.00 17.57
N MET A 100 6.54 -15.42 16.89
CA MET A 100 7.28 -16.06 15.81
C MET A 100 8.77 -15.75 15.90
N THR A 101 9.56 -16.54 15.18
CA THR A 101 11.01 -16.32 15.10
C THR A 101 11.33 -15.06 14.28
N MET A 102 12.53 -14.51 14.46
CA MET A 102 12.97 -13.32 13.68
C MET A 102 12.91 -13.57 12.18
N ASP A 103 13.40 -14.72 11.72
CA ASP A 103 13.44 -15.05 10.29
C ASP A 103 12.02 -15.11 9.70
N GLU A 104 11.11 -15.84 10.34
CA GLU A 104 9.72 -15.96 9.89
C GLU A 104 9.02 -14.60 9.86
N GLY A 105 9.19 -13.80 10.92
CA GLY A 105 8.56 -12.48 11.01
C GLY A 105 9.06 -11.49 9.97
N VAL A 106 10.37 -11.47 9.70
CA VAL A 106 10.97 -10.59 8.68
C VAL A 106 10.59 -11.04 7.27
N ILE A 107 10.57 -12.34 6.98
CA ILE A 107 10.11 -12.88 5.69
C ILE A 107 8.62 -12.57 5.48
N GLN A 108 7.80 -12.68 6.53
CA GLN A 108 6.38 -12.35 6.45
C GLN A 108 6.15 -10.84 6.27
N MET A 109 6.99 -10.00 6.87
CA MET A 109 7.00 -8.55 6.65
C MET A 109 7.34 -8.19 5.20
N GLN A 110 8.26 -8.93 4.56
CA GLN A 110 8.63 -8.74 3.14
C GLN A 110 7.45 -9.01 2.19
N LYS A 111 6.62 -10.02 2.49
CA LYS A 111 5.43 -10.37 1.69
C LYS A 111 4.32 -9.30 1.71
N GLY A 112 4.46 -8.26 2.55
CA GLY A 112 3.53 -7.14 2.64
C GLY A 112 2.32 -7.40 3.54
N LEU A 113 1.59 -6.31 3.85
CA LEU A 113 0.41 -6.31 4.74
C LEU A 113 0.62 -6.96 6.11
N PHE A 114 1.87 -6.97 6.59
CA PHE A 114 2.27 -7.52 7.87
C PHE A 114 3.18 -6.56 8.61
N ALA A 115 2.89 -6.34 9.89
CA ALA A 115 3.70 -5.56 10.81
C ALA A 115 4.34 -6.51 11.83
N PHE A 116 5.65 -6.38 12.02
CA PHE A 116 6.40 -7.25 12.91
C PHE A 116 7.08 -6.44 14.01
N HIS A 117 6.81 -6.78 15.26
CA HIS A 117 7.47 -6.17 16.40
C HIS A 117 8.75 -6.92 16.74
N MET A 118 9.87 -6.22 16.65
CA MET A 118 11.20 -6.73 16.97
C MET A 118 12.09 -5.60 17.51
N GLU A 119 13.22 -5.98 18.10
CA GLU A 119 14.26 -5.03 18.47
C GLU A 119 14.85 -4.40 17.21
N THR A 120 14.92 -3.06 17.15
CA THR A 120 15.28 -2.32 15.93
C THR A 120 16.67 -2.67 15.41
N GLY A 121 17.68 -2.68 16.27
CA GLY A 121 19.06 -2.89 15.85
C GLY A 121 19.31 -4.32 15.31
N VAL A 122 18.82 -5.36 16.02
CA VAL A 122 18.88 -6.74 15.52
C VAL A 122 17.99 -6.89 14.28
N GLY A 123 16.79 -6.31 14.30
CA GLY A 123 15.84 -6.33 13.19
C GLY A 123 16.43 -5.81 11.88
N TYR A 124 17.19 -4.70 11.92
CA TYR A 124 17.84 -4.17 10.72
C TYR A 124 18.87 -5.13 10.11
N LYS A 125 19.56 -5.93 10.91
CA LYS A 125 20.47 -6.97 10.39
C LYS A 125 19.72 -8.02 9.57
N PHE A 126 18.56 -8.49 10.05
CA PHE A 126 17.73 -9.46 9.34
C PHE A 126 17.05 -8.85 8.11
N VAL A 127 16.58 -7.60 8.22
CA VAL A 127 16.06 -6.84 7.09
C VAL A 127 17.13 -6.67 6.02
N GLY A 128 18.36 -6.32 6.39
CA GLY A 128 19.48 -6.20 5.45
C GLY A 128 19.80 -7.52 4.73
N LYS A 129 19.54 -8.66 5.37
CA LYS A 129 19.74 -10.01 4.81
C LYS A 129 18.66 -10.44 3.82
N TYR A 130 17.38 -10.15 4.11
CA TYR A 130 16.25 -10.65 3.33
C TYR A 130 15.66 -9.63 2.34
N PHE A 131 15.69 -8.35 2.66
CA PHE A 131 15.05 -7.31 1.84
C PHE A 131 15.96 -6.88 0.71
N ASN A 132 15.37 -6.67 -0.45
CA ASN A 132 16.04 -6.01 -1.57
C ASN A 132 16.18 -4.50 -1.33
N GLU A 133 17.14 -3.86 -1.99
CA GLU A 133 17.38 -2.40 -1.88
C GLU A 133 16.13 -1.56 -2.07
N GLY A 134 15.30 -1.98 -3.03
CA GLY A 134 14.03 -1.35 -3.32
C GLY A 134 13.01 -1.40 -2.17
N GLU A 135 12.91 -2.56 -1.51
CA GLU A 135 11.98 -2.82 -0.41
C GLU A 135 12.41 -2.10 0.86
N LYS A 136 13.72 -1.88 1.06
CA LYS A 136 14.27 -1.15 2.21
C LYS A 136 13.74 0.29 2.29
N CYS A 137 13.51 0.95 1.16
CA CYS A 137 12.92 2.31 1.16
C CYS A 137 11.46 2.33 1.67
N GLY A 138 10.73 1.22 1.59
CA GLY A 138 9.34 1.11 2.04
C GLY A 138 9.19 0.86 3.55
N LEU A 139 10.29 0.63 4.26
CA LEU A 139 10.28 0.33 5.69
C LEU A 139 9.79 1.52 6.51
N ARG A 140 8.79 1.24 7.35
CA ARG A 140 8.25 2.17 8.33
C ARG A 140 8.37 1.61 9.73
N GLU A 141 8.65 2.49 10.66
CA GLU A 141 8.83 2.17 12.06
C GLU A 141 7.78 2.90 12.86
N ILE A 142 7.16 2.17 13.78
CA ILE A 142 6.20 2.71 14.75
C ILE A 142 6.71 2.26 16.11
N GLN A 143 6.94 3.22 17.00
CA GLN A 143 7.41 2.91 18.34
C GLN A 143 6.27 2.25 19.12
N TYR A 144 6.40 0.93 19.36
CA TYR A 144 5.44 0.18 20.17
C TYR A 144 5.79 0.26 21.66
N LEU A 145 7.01 -0.12 22.03
CA LEU A 145 7.50 -0.10 23.41
C LEU A 145 8.45 1.07 23.61
N GLN A 146 8.20 1.87 24.65
CA GLN A 146 9.15 2.84 25.17
C GLN A 146 9.92 2.15 26.29
N VAL A 147 11.00 1.47 25.92
CA VAL A 147 11.87 0.79 26.88
C VAL A 147 12.93 1.78 27.36
N ILE A 148 13.15 1.80 28.67
CA ILE A 148 14.28 2.52 29.27
C ILE A 148 15.56 1.72 28.96
N ASP A 149 16.67 2.40 28.69
CA ASP A 149 17.96 1.74 28.47
C ASP A 149 18.26 0.69 29.57
N PRO A 150 18.74 -0.51 29.19
CA PRO A 150 19.02 -1.56 30.16
C PRO A 150 20.12 -1.14 31.13
N TRP A 151 19.95 -1.50 32.40
CA TRP A 151 20.94 -1.23 33.46
C TRP A 151 21.70 -2.49 33.82
N LEU A 152 22.93 -2.32 34.31
CA LEU A 152 23.70 -3.41 34.87
C LEU A 152 23.08 -3.86 36.20
N ALA A 153 22.59 -5.10 36.24
CA ALA A 153 22.12 -5.70 37.47
C ALA A 153 23.30 -6.14 38.35
N VAL A 154 23.28 -5.75 39.62
CA VAL A 154 24.28 -6.14 40.63
C VAL A 154 23.60 -6.74 41.85
N ARG A 155 24.31 -7.63 42.57
CA ARG A 155 23.80 -8.22 43.82
C ARG A 155 23.51 -7.10 44.84
N LYS A 156 22.41 -7.24 45.60
CA LYS A 156 22.11 -6.36 46.74
C LYS A 156 23.31 -6.36 47.70
N ASP A 157 23.64 -5.16 48.20
CA ASP A 157 24.72 -4.90 49.17
C ASP A 157 26.14 -5.28 48.70
N THR A 158 26.38 -5.28 47.39
CA THR A 158 27.74 -5.44 46.85
C THR A 158 28.64 -4.24 47.24
N PRO A 159 29.88 -4.47 47.71
CA PRO A 159 30.83 -3.40 48.01
C PRO A 159 31.25 -2.62 46.74
N PHE A 160 31.02 -3.17 45.55
CA PHE A 160 31.39 -2.58 44.26
C PHE A 160 30.32 -1.63 43.68
N ARG A 161 29.22 -1.38 44.40
CA ARG A 161 28.08 -0.61 43.88
C ARG A 161 28.48 0.77 43.37
N GLU A 162 29.28 1.49 44.16
CA GLU A 162 29.71 2.85 43.80
C GLU A 162 30.68 2.85 42.61
N MET A 163 31.58 1.86 42.55
CA MET A 163 32.47 1.68 41.41
C MET A 163 31.69 1.44 40.10
N PHE A 164 30.69 0.56 40.11
CA PHE A 164 29.87 0.32 38.92
C PHE A 164 29.04 1.56 38.54
N LYS A 165 28.48 2.27 39.52
CA LYS A 165 27.70 3.49 39.28
C LYS A 165 28.55 4.59 38.64
N ILE A 166 29.70 4.91 39.22
CA ILE A 166 30.62 5.92 38.68
C ILE A 166 31.20 5.46 37.34
N GLY A 167 31.60 4.19 37.24
CA GLY A 167 32.18 3.61 36.03
C GLY A 167 31.23 3.68 34.83
N THR A 168 29.98 3.23 35.00
CA THR A 168 28.96 3.31 33.93
C THR A 168 28.63 4.74 33.53
N LYS A 169 28.57 5.68 34.49
CA LYS A 169 28.39 7.10 34.17
C LYS A 169 29.53 7.69 33.36
N ARG A 170 30.78 7.39 33.73
CA ARG A 170 31.95 7.79 32.93
C ARG A 170 31.88 7.20 31.52
N ILE A 171 31.54 5.92 31.36
CA ILE A 171 31.39 5.29 30.04
C ILE A 171 30.35 6.02 29.17
N GLN A 172 29.24 6.43 29.79
CA GLN A 172 28.18 7.19 29.12
C GLN A 172 28.64 8.61 28.75
N GLU A 173 29.29 9.33 29.68
CA GLU A 173 29.81 10.70 29.50
C GLU A 173 30.89 10.78 28.41
N HIS A 174 31.79 9.79 28.35
CA HIS A 174 32.82 9.71 27.32
C HIS A 174 32.27 9.21 25.97
N GLY A 175 30.99 8.81 25.91
CA GLY A 175 30.36 8.32 24.69
C GLY A 175 30.85 6.93 24.25
N LEU A 176 31.58 6.19 25.09
CA LEU A 176 32.07 4.85 24.78
C LEU A 176 30.91 3.88 24.51
N GLN A 177 29.85 3.96 25.32
CA GLN A 177 28.63 3.17 25.10
C GLN A 177 28.02 3.47 23.73
N TYR A 178 27.94 4.73 23.33
CA TYR A 178 27.38 5.10 22.02
C TYR A 178 28.24 4.58 20.86
N ARG A 179 29.58 4.62 20.99
CA ARG A 179 30.51 4.05 20.01
C ARG A 179 30.30 2.56 19.84
N GLU A 180 30.28 1.80 20.94
CA GLU A 180 30.09 0.34 20.86
C GLU A 180 28.70 -0.03 20.36
N ASN A 181 27.68 0.70 20.78
CA ASN A 181 26.31 0.50 20.27
C ASN A 181 26.24 0.66 18.75
N ARG A 182 26.97 1.64 18.20
CA ARG A 182 27.06 1.86 16.74
C ARG A 182 27.87 0.81 15.99
N LEU A 183 28.78 0.10 16.67
CA LEU A 183 29.59 -0.96 16.08
C LEU A 183 28.85 -2.31 16.09
N MET A 184 28.11 -2.57 17.17
CA MET A 184 27.39 -3.82 17.38
C MET A 184 26.01 -3.85 16.70
N TYR A 185 25.26 -2.73 16.77
CA TYR A 185 23.94 -2.66 16.18
C TYR A 185 23.99 -2.08 14.78
N GLU A 186 23.28 -2.76 13.88
CA GLU A 186 23.08 -2.29 12.53
C GLU A 186 22.22 -1.03 12.57
N LYS A 187 22.58 -0.04 11.76
CA LYS A 187 21.75 1.17 11.61
C LYS A 187 20.60 0.87 10.67
N ARG A 188 19.61 1.78 10.66
CA ARG A 188 18.56 1.74 9.64
C ARG A 188 19.21 1.62 8.25
N PRO A 189 18.85 0.61 7.45
CA PRO A 189 19.44 0.40 6.13
C PRO A 189 19.20 1.65 5.28
N LYS A 190 20.29 2.20 4.74
CA LYS A 190 20.21 3.28 3.77
C LYS A 190 19.74 2.67 2.46
N CYS A 191 18.72 3.25 1.84
CA CYS A 191 18.37 2.86 0.50
C CYS A 191 19.05 3.79 -0.51
N SER A 192 19.84 3.22 -1.42
CA SER A 192 20.48 3.97 -2.50
C SER A 192 19.42 4.28 -3.57
N GLY A 193 18.70 5.38 -3.38
CA GLY A 193 17.61 5.82 -4.25
C GLY A 193 18.09 5.97 -5.70
N GLY A 194 17.61 5.09 -6.57
CA GLY A 194 17.95 5.08 -8.00
C GLY A 194 17.35 3.89 -8.75
N GLY A 195 17.07 2.77 -8.07
CA GLY A 195 16.31 1.66 -8.64
C GLY A 195 14.82 1.97 -8.66
N SER A 196 14.20 1.97 -9.84
CA SER A 196 12.75 2.03 -10.00
C SER A 196 12.12 0.80 -9.31
N ASN A 197 11.43 1.03 -8.20
CA ASN A 197 10.64 0.01 -7.55
C ASN A 197 9.43 -0.34 -8.43
N PHE A 198 9.50 -1.47 -9.11
CA PHE A 198 8.36 -2.04 -9.83
C PHE A 198 7.44 -2.72 -8.81
N VAL A 199 6.47 -1.98 -8.29
CA VAL A 199 5.37 -2.56 -7.54
C VAL A 199 4.45 -3.28 -8.53
N SER A 200 4.21 -4.57 -8.32
CA SER A 200 3.25 -5.32 -9.11
C SER A 200 1.83 -4.81 -8.81
N VAL A 201 1.19 -4.21 -9.81
CA VAL A 201 -0.20 -3.73 -9.70
C VAL A 201 -1.14 -4.93 -9.61
N SER A 202 -2.03 -4.92 -8.63
CA SER A 202 -2.99 -6.01 -8.42
C SER A 202 -4.26 -5.76 -9.23
N MET A 203 -4.99 -6.82 -9.62
CA MET A 203 -6.29 -6.66 -10.31
C MET A 203 -7.30 -5.82 -9.52
N VAL A 204 -7.16 -5.78 -8.19
CA VAL A 204 -8.00 -4.96 -7.30
C VAL A 204 -7.89 -3.47 -7.64
N ASP A 205 -6.71 -3.00 -8.06
CA ASP A 205 -6.48 -1.60 -8.42
C ASP A 205 -7.18 -1.24 -9.75
N CYS A 206 -7.32 -2.22 -10.65
CA CYS A 206 -8.00 -2.07 -11.94
C CYS A 206 -9.52 -2.34 -11.88
N TYR A 207 -10.04 -2.79 -10.74
CA TYR A 207 -11.45 -3.14 -10.55
C TYR A 207 -12.43 -2.04 -10.98
N PRO A 208 -12.31 -0.77 -10.57
CA PRO A 208 -13.27 0.27 -10.98
C PRO A 208 -13.25 0.54 -12.48
N ALA A 209 -12.09 0.41 -13.15
CA ALA A 209 -11.98 0.61 -14.59
C ALA A 209 -12.70 -0.51 -15.37
N LEU A 210 -12.53 -1.77 -14.94
CA LEU A 210 -13.24 -2.92 -15.52
C LEU A 210 -14.76 -2.80 -15.31
N LEU A 211 -15.18 -2.32 -14.14
CA LEU A 211 -16.58 -2.11 -13.81
C LEU A 211 -17.22 -1.06 -14.75
N ILE A 212 -16.57 0.09 -14.95
CA ILE A 212 -17.07 1.14 -15.87
C ILE A 212 -17.14 0.61 -17.31
N LEU A 213 -16.13 -0.14 -17.76
CA LEU A 213 -16.12 -0.75 -19.09
C LEU A 213 -17.30 -1.72 -19.28
N SER A 214 -17.56 -2.56 -18.27
CA SER A 214 -18.66 -3.53 -18.31
C SER A 214 -20.03 -2.85 -18.37
N TYR A 215 -20.27 -1.82 -17.54
CA TYR A 215 -21.52 -1.06 -17.57
C TYR A 215 -21.69 -0.32 -18.89
N GLY A 216 -20.62 0.28 -19.42
CA GLY A 216 -20.64 0.95 -20.73
C GLY A 216 -21.01 0.00 -21.87
N ALA A 217 -20.47 -1.23 -21.85
CA ALA A 217 -20.81 -2.25 -22.84
C ALA A 217 -22.29 -2.70 -22.75
N ILE A 218 -22.81 -2.88 -21.53
CA ILE A 218 -24.22 -3.24 -21.30
C ILE A 218 -25.14 -2.13 -21.82
N VAL A 219 -24.85 -0.87 -21.50
CA VAL A 219 -25.65 0.28 -21.96
C VAL A 219 -25.61 0.41 -23.48
N ALA A 220 -24.45 0.21 -24.12
CA ALA A 220 -24.33 0.25 -25.57
C ALA A 220 -25.15 -0.85 -26.25
N LEU A 221 -25.11 -2.09 -25.73
CA LEU A 221 -25.95 -3.19 -26.22
C LEU A 221 -27.44 -2.92 -26.03
N PHE A 222 -27.81 -2.31 -24.91
CA PHE A 222 -29.20 -1.93 -24.64
C PHE A 222 -29.70 -0.88 -25.63
N LEU A 223 -28.93 0.19 -25.88
CA LEU A 223 -29.26 1.23 -26.85
C LEU A 223 -29.35 0.66 -28.28
N LEU A 224 -28.42 -0.22 -28.66
CA LEU A 224 -28.47 -0.91 -29.95
C LEU A 224 -29.73 -1.78 -30.07
N GLY A 225 -30.11 -2.47 -29.01
CA GLY A 225 -31.36 -3.23 -28.94
C GLY A 225 -32.60 -2.34 -29.12
N LEU A 226 -32.63 -1.17 -28.47
CA LEU A 226 -33.71 -0.19 -28.63
C LEU A 226 -33.80 0.36 -30.05
N GLU A 227 -32.66 0.71 -30.65
CA GLU A 227 -32.61 1.22 -32.03
C GLU A 227 -33.16 0.19 -33.03
N ILE A 228 -32.74 -1.07 -32.90
CA ILE A 228 -33.26 -2.16 -33.75
C ILE A 228 -34.77 -2.35 -33.56
N LEU A 229 -35.27 -2.24 -32.31
CA LEU A 229 -36.69 -2.39 -32.01
C LEU A 229 -37.50 -1.22 -32.57
N MET A 230 -37.02 0.02 -32.43
CA MET A 230 -37.64 1.21 -33.02
C MET A 230 -37.67 1.13 -34.55
N HIS A 231 -36.56 0.76 -35.18
CA HIS A 231 -36.48 0.60 -36.64
C HIS A 231 -37.44 -0.49 -37.16
N LYS A 232 -37.56 -1.60 -36.43
CA LYS A 232 -38.54 -2.65 -36.78
C LYS A 232 -39.98 -2.17 -36.61
N ARG A 233 -40.29 -1.42 -35.55
CA ARG A 233 -41.64 -0.85 -35.33
C ARG A 233 -42.00 0.16 -36.43
N GLU A 234 -41.09 1.05 -36.81
CA GLU A 234 -41.30 2.00 -37.90
C GLU A 234 -41.56 1.30 -39.24
N LYS A 235 -40.77 0.27 -39.58
CA LYS A 235 -41.01 -0.52 -40.81
C LYS A 235 -42.36 -1.25 -40.81
N ILE A 236 -42.79 -1.78 -39.67
CA ILE A 236 -44.11 -2.44 -39.54
C ILE A 236 -45.24 -1.41 -39.66
N LEU A 237 -45.10 -0.24 -39.04
CA LEU A 237 -46.06 0.87 -39.15
C LEU A 237 -46.15 1.40 -40.59
N GLN A 238 -45.02 1.56 -41.29
CA GLN A 238 -45.00 1.94 -42.71
C GLN A 238 -45.69 0.90 -43.60
N LYS A 239 -45.46 -0.40 -43.37
CA LYS A 239 -46.17 -1.47 -44.08
C LYS A 239 -47.69 -1.42 -43.84
N LEU A 240 -48.12 -1.20 -42.60
CA LEU A 240 -49.54 -1.06 -42.24
C LEU A 240 -50.18 0.19 -42.87
N SER A 241 -49.46 1.31 -42.96
CA SER A 241 -49.96 2.52 -43.64
C SER A 241 -50.09 2.35 -45.16
N CYS A 242 -49.18 1.60 -45.80
CA CYS A 242 -49.30 1.29 -47.24
C CYS A 242 -50.51 0.38 -47.53
N LEU A 243 -50.74 -0.66 -46.71
CA LEU A 243 -51.91 -1.55 -46.86
C LEU A 243 -53.25 -0.84 -46.61
N ARG A 244 -53.25 0.20 -45.77
CA ARG A 244 -54.43 1.06 -45.56
C ARG A 244 -54.72 1.96 -46.77
N HIS A 245 -53.69 2.41 -47.47
CA HIS A 245 -53.84 3.25 -48.68
C HIS A 245 -54.31 2.44 -49.90
N GLU A 246 -54.04 1.14 -49.94
CA GLU A 246 -54.47 0.23 -51.00
C GLU A 246 -55.94 -0.23 -50.83
N ASN A 247 -56.47 -0.26 -49.60
CA ASN A 247 -57.89 -0.55 -49.32
C ASN A 247 -58.85 0.65 -49.52
N TYR A 248 -58.33 1.86 -49.81
CA TYR A 248 -59.13 3.06 -50.04
C TYR A 248 -59.20 3.46 -51.53
N LYS A 249 -58.65 2.64 -52.43
CA LYS A 249 -58.79 2.76 -53.88
C LYS A 249 -59.70 1.66 -54.41
#